data_AF-Q5F7Q1-F1
#
_entry.id   AF-Q5F7Q1-F1
#
_cell.length_a   1.000
_cell.length_b   1.000
_cell.length_c   1.000
_cell.angle_alpha   90.00
_cell.angle_beta   90.00
_cell.angle_gamma   90.00
#
_symmetry.space_group_name_H-M   'P 1'
#
loop_
_entity.id
_entity.type
_entity.pdbx_description
1 polymer ?
#
loop_
_entity_poly.entity_id
_entity_poly.type
_entity_poly.pdbx_seq_one_letter_code
_entity_poly.pdbx_strand_id
1 'polypeptide(L)' 'MANSNSGHSKKLRAATAAAATKAKLASGEYRQFSVQGRAEDVELILAAVEKAGGSRVQALAKICRRYLEGLS' A
#
# COMPACT_ATOMS: atom_id res chain seq x y z
N MET A 1 -12.11 -1.72 -32.76
CA MET A 1 -11.55 -1.02 -31.58
C MET A 1 -10.03 -1.07 -31.67
N ALA A 2 -9.36 0.06 -31.96
CA ALA A 2 -7.90 0.12 -31.99
C ALA A 2 -7.42 -0.21 -30.57
N ASN A 3 -6.76 -1.37 -30.41
CA ASN A 3 -6.46 -1.87 -29.09
C ASN A 3 -5.67 -0.80 -28.33
N SER A 4 -6.22 -0.38 -27.21
CA SER A 4 -5.62 0.62 -26.36
C SER A 4 -4.50 -0.04 -25.54
N ASN A 5 -3.85 -1.08 -26.07
CA ASN A 5 -2.79 -1.88 -25.44
C ASN A 5 -1.45 -1.75 -26.17
N SER A 6 -1.33 -0.85 -27.15
CA SER A 6 -0.03 -0.51 -27.74
C SER A 6 0.96 -0.11 -26.65
N GLY A 7 2.25 -0.45 -26.82
CA GLY A 7 3.29 -0.13 -25.83
C GLY A 7 3.33 1.36 -25.45
N HIS A 8 3.03 2.24 -26.42
CA HIS A 8 2.91 3.69 -26.19
C HIS A 8 1.74 4.04 -25.24
N SER A 9 0.55 3.50 -25.49
CA SER A 9 -0.63 3.77 -24.64
C SER A 9 -0.46 3.28 -23.20
N LYS A 10 0.23 2.14 -22.98
CA LYS A 10 0.55 1.65 -21.64
C LYS A 10 1.50 2.58 -20.90
N LYS A 11 2.55 3.08 -21.57
CA LYS A 11 3.50 4.05 -20.99
C LYS A 11 2.82 5.35 -20.59
N LEU A 12 1.93 5.88 -21.42
CA LEU A 12 1.16 7.09 -21.08
C LEU A 12 0.29 6.86 -19.84
N ARG A 13 -0.46 5.75 -19.76
CA ARG A 13 -1.27 5.45 -18.57
C ARG A 13 -0.44 5.28 -17.31
N ALA A 14 0.70 4.61 -17.40
CA ALA A 14 1.62 4.44 -16.28
C ALA A 14 2.17 5.79 -15.79
N ALA A 15 2.55 6.68 -16.73
CA ALA A 15 2.98 8.03 -16.41
C ALA A 15 1.86 8.85 -15.73
N THR A 16 0.63 8.78 -16.25
CA THR A 16 -0.54 9.44 -15.64
C THR A 16 -0.84 8.88 -14.26
N ALA A 17 -0.76 7.57 -14.06
CA ALA A 17 -0.97 6.94 -12.76
C ALA A 17 0.12 7.34 -11.75
N ALA A 18 1.39 7.35 -12.16
CA ALA A 18 2.49 7.82 -11.34
C ALA A 18 2.33 9.30 -10.96
N ALA A 19 1.93 10.15 -11.91
CA ALA A 19 1.64 11.56 -11.66
C ALA A 19 0.45 11.74 -10.69
N ALA A 20 -0.63 10.97 -10.85
CA ALA A 20 -1.77 10.99 -9.95
C ALA A 20 -1.40 10.52 -8.53
N THR A 21 -0.60 9.46 -8.40
CA THR A 21 -0.07 9.00 -7.12
C THR A 21 0.81 10.07 -6.48
N LYS A 22 1.70 10.71 -7.25
CA LYS A 22 2.54 11.81 -6.77
C LYS A 22 1.71 12.99 -6.27
N ALA A 23 0.64 13.36 -6.97
CA ALA A 23 -0.27 14.42 -6.55
C ALA A 23 -1.00 14.08 -5.24
N LYS A 24 -1.46 12.83 -5.08
CA LYS A 24 -2.11 12.35 -3.85
C LYS A 24 -1.16 12.29 -2.65
N LEU A 25 0.12 11.99 -2.87
CA LEU A 25 1.13 12.04 -1.83
C LEU A 25 1.49 13.49 -1.46
N ALA A 26 1.51 14.39 -2.45
CA ALA A 26 1.78 15.81 -2.24
C ALA A 26 0.64 16.55 -1.52
N SER A 27 -0.61 16.13 -1.70
CA SER A 27 -1.75 16.73 -0.97
C SER A 27 -1.74 16.40 0.53
N GLY A 28 -0.95 15.42 0.96
CA GLY A 28 -0.89 14.95 2.36
C GLY A 28 -2.06 14.05 2.77
N GLU A 29 -3.06 13.85 1.89
CA GLU A 29 -4.20 12.96 2.12
C GLU A 29 -3.75 11.50 2.27
N TYR A 30 -2.78 11.08 1.45
CA TYR A 30 -2.18 9.75 1.52
C TYR A 30 -0.72 9.84 1.92
N ARG A 31 -0.30 8.89 2.77
CA ARG A 31 1.11 8.62 3.01
C ARG A 31 1.43 7.21 2.54
N GLN A 32 2.61 7.05 1.94
CA GLN A 32 3.14 5.75 1.57
C GLN A 32 4.31 5.42 2.51
N PHE A 33 4.33 4.19 3.01
CA PHE A 33 5.47 3.61 3.69
C PHE A 33 5.72 2.23 3.08
N SER A 34 6.99 1.92 2.81
CA SER A 34 7.41 0.60 2.35
C SER A 34 8.32 -0.02 3.39
N VAL A 35 8.11 -1.31 3.68
CA VAL A 35 8.93 -2.08 4.61
C VAL A 35 9.56 -3.23 3.86
N GLN A 36 10.88 -3.33 3.95
CA GLN A 36 11.65 -4.48 3.49
C GLN A 36 12.42 -5.02 4.71
N GLY A 37 12.35 -6.32 4.93
CA GLY A 37 12.98 -6.99 6.06
C GLY A 37 13.32 -8.44 5.71
N ARG A 38 13.73 -9.22 6.70
CA ARG A 38 13.92 -10.66 6.53
C ARG A 38 12.60 -11.33 6.18
N ALA A 39 12.66 -12.39 5.38
CA ALA A 39 11.47 -13.12 4.93
C ALA A 39 10.60 -13.56 6.11
N GLU A 40 11.22 -14.12 7.16
CA GLU A 40 10.55 -14.54 8.39
C GLU A 40 9.77 -13.42 9.09
N ASP A 41 10.38 -12.22 9.22
CA ASP A 41 9.76 -11.07 9.85
C ASP A 41 8.58 -10.55 9.01
N VAL A 42 8.77 -10.51 7.68
CA VAL A 42 7.73 -10.05 6.74
C VAL A 42 6.58 -11.05 6.69
N GLU A 43 6.86 -12.36 6.68
CA GLU A 43 5.84 -13.41 6.71
C GLU A 43 5.02 -13.36 8.00
N LEU A 44 5.65 -13.12 9.15
CA LEU A 44 4.94 -12.90 10.41
C LEU A 44 3.99 -11.69 10.33
N ILE A 45 4.46 -10.56 9.77
CA ILE A 45 3.64 -9.36 9.58
C ILE A 45 2.47 -9.66 8.64
N LEU A 46 2.71 -10.35 7.52
CA LEU A 46 1.68 -10.71 6.55
C LEU A 46 0.62 -11.64 7.16
N ALA A 47 1.03 -12.64 7.94
CA ALA A 47 0.13 -13.53 8.65
C ALA A 47 -0.74 -12.78 9.67
N ALA A 48 -0.14 -11.83 10.41
CA ALA A 48 -0.90 -10.98 11.33
C ALA A 48 -1.93 -10.10 10.58
N VAL A 49 -1.54 -9.53 9.45
CA VAL A 49 -2.41 -8.73 8.58
C VAL A 49 -3.58 -9.56 8.03
N GLU A 50 -3.31 -10.76 7.55
CA GLU A 50 -4.33 -11.69 7.04
C GLU A 50 -5.34 -12.05 8.14
N LYS A 51 -4.85 -12.39 9.34
CA LYS A 51 -5.70 -12.71 10.49
C LYS A 51 -6.54 -11.52 10.98
N ALA A 52 -6.01 -10.30 10.88
CA ALA A 52 -6.73 -9.10 11.30
C ALA A 52 -7.90 -8.74 10.36
N GLY A 53 -7.77 -9.08 9.07
CA GLY A 53 -8.76 -8.88 8.01
C GLY A 53 -8.83 -7.43 7.48
N GLY A 54 -9.52 -7.25 6.35
CA GLY A 54 -9.70 -5.96 5.68
C GLY A 54 -8.55 -5.60 4.73
N SER A 55 -8.41 -4.31 4.40
CA SER A 55 -7.25 -3.85 3.62
C SER A 55 -5.97 -3.92 4.45
N ARG A 56 -4.80 -4.04 3.80
CA ARG A 56 -3.49 -4.05 4.50
C ARG A 56 -3.35 -2.88 5.50
N VAL A 57 -3.81 -1.69 5.12
CA VAL A 57 -3.75 -0.51 6.00
C VAL A 57 -4.74 -0.63 7.16
N GLN A 58 -5.96 -1.11 6.94
CA GLN A 58 -6.94 -1.33 8.01
C GLN A 58 -6.47 -2.38 9.02
N ALA A 59 -5.93 -3.49 8.51
CA ALA A 59 -5.36 -4.57 9.30
C ALA A 59 -4.19 -4.08 10.16
N LEU A 60 -3.20 -3.41 9.55
CA LEU A 60 -2.07 -2.83 10.28
C LEU A 60 -2.51 -1.77 11.29
N ALA A 61 -3.45 -0.88 10.94
CA ALA A 61 -3.98 0.10 11.87
C ALA A 61 -4.65 -0.56 13.09
N LYS A 62 -5.39 -1.65 12.88
CA LYS A 62 -6.01 -2.43 13.97
C LYS A 62 -4.96 -3.07 14.88
N ILE A 63 -3.89 -3.63 14.31
CA ILE A 63 -2.77 -4.22 15.06
C ILE A 63 -2.04 -3.14 15.87
N CYS A 64 -1.66 -2.03 15.23
CA CYS A 64 -0.94 -0.94 15.87
C CYS A 64 -1.76 -0.27 16.97
N ARG A 65 -3.07 -0.06 16.78
CA ARG A 65 -3.94 0.49 17.84
C ARG A 65 -3.97 -0.41 19.06
N ARG A 66 -4.17 -1.72 18.89
CA ARG A 66 -4.13 -2.67 20.00
C ARG A 66 -2.79 -2.70 20.73
N TYR A 67 -1.70 -2.60 19.98
CA TYR A 67 -0.35 -2.55 20.56
C TYR A 67 -0.16 -1.27 21.39
N LEU A 68 -0.58 -0.11 20.88
CA LEU A 68 -0.48 1.18 21.57
C LEU A 68 -1.44 1.30 22.76
N GLU A 69 -2.64 0.74 22.67
CA GLU A 69 -3.60 0.67 23.78
C GLU A 69 -3.14 -0.30 24.89
N GLY A 70 -2.37 -1.33 24.55
CA GLY A 70 -1.77 -2.25 25.54
C GLY A 70 -0.48 -1.75 26.17
N LEU A 71 0.03 -0.60 25.74
CA LEU A 71 1.24 0.05 26.28
C LEU A 71 0.93 0.99 27.47
N SER A 72 -0.35 1.26 27.75
CA SER A 72 -0.83 2.05 28.90
C SER A 72 -1.21 1.18 30.08
#